data_AF-A0A2V1CN75-F1
#
_entry.id   AF-A0A2V1CN75-F1
#
_cell.length_a   1.000
_cell.length_b   1.000
_cell.length_c   1.000
_cell.angle_alpha   90.00
_cell.angle_beta   90.00
_cell.angle_gamma   90.00
#
_symmetry.space_group_name_H-M   'P 1'
#
loop_
_entity.id
_entity.type
_entity.pdbx_description
1 polymer ?
#
loop_
_entity_poly.entity_id
_entity_poly.type
_entity_poly.pdbx_seq_one_letter_code
_entity_poly.pdbx_strand_id
1 'polypeptide(L)'
;MTAVLSLGPGPKDLARQILEHRAPKYSFSFSPFLLENYRHGITPDRPTCKAYLQGHCPLGPKCPDRHTSANNNSNFNNLVCKHWLRGLCKKGESCEFLHEYNLRKMPECNFFAKNGYCSNGGMSSLFSVHFYL
;
A
#
# COMPACT_ATOMS: atom_id res chain seq x y z
N MET A 1 32.71 1.00 -8.05
CA MET A 1 32.91 0.98 -6.58
C MET A 1 31.80 0.11 -5.99
N THR A 2 32.11 -1.15 -5.71
CA THR A 2 31.16 -2.16 -5.21
C THR A 2 30.95 -1.99 -3.71
N ALA A 3 29.80 -1.45 -3.31
CA ALA A 3 29.40 -1.36 -1.91
C ALA A 3 28.27 -2.37 -1.64
N VAL A 4 28.64 -3.62 -1.32
CA VAL A 4 27.74 -4.56 -0.64
C VAL A 4 28.00 -4.37 0.86
N LEU A 5 27.11 -3.64 1.54
CA LEU A 5 27.26 -3.26 2.96
C LEU A 5 26.44 -4.13 3.93
N SER A 6 26.18 -5.40 3.61
CA SER A 6 25.74 -6.34 4.64
C SER A 6 26.08 -7.79 4.31
N LEU A 7 26.90 -8.40 5.16
CA LEU A 7 26.92 -9.85 5.32
C LEU A 7 25.57 -10.22 5.93
N GLY A 8 24.76 -11.01 5.21
CA GLY A 8 23.50 -11.53 5.73
C GLY A 8 23.72 -12.35 7.02
N PRO A 9 22.66 -12.61 7.80
CA PRO A 9 22.75 -13.43 9.00
C PRO A 9 23.38 -14.79 8.69
N GLY A 10 24.28 -15.26 9.56
CA GLY A 10 24.93 -16.55 9.37
C GLY A 10 23.92 -17.71 9.38
N PRO A 11 24.27 -18.89 8.86
CA PRO A 11 23.33 -20.01 8.73
C PRO A 11 22.66 -20.44 10.05
N LYS A 12 23.35 -20.29 11.19
CA LYS A 12 22.77 -20.56 12.53
C LYS A 12 21.75 -19.50 12.98
N ASP A 13 21.95 -18.25 12.59
CA ASP A 13 21.03 -17.14 12.87
C ASP A 13 19.76 -17.26 12.02
N LEU A 14 19.91 -17.76 10.79
CA LEU A 14 18.79 -18.04 9.88
C LEU A 14 17.87 -19.13 10.45
N ALA A 15 18.44 -20.21 10.97
CA ALA A 15 17.68 -21.31 11.57
C ALA A 15 16.84 -20.85 12.78
N ARG A 16 17.41 -20.01 13.66
CA ARG A 16 16.67 -19.40 14.77
C ARG A 16 15.54 -18.49 14.29
N GLN A 17 15.81 -17.66 13.29
CA GLN A 17 14.82 -16.75 12.72
C GLN A 17 13.61 -17.47 12.11
N ILE A 18 13.83 -18.62 11.47
CA ILE A 18 12.76 -19.46 10.93
C ILE A 18 11.88 -20.01 12.06
N LEU A 19 12.48 -20.50 13.16
CA LEU A 19 11.75 -21.02 14.31
C LEU A 19 10.94 -19.93 15.04
N GLU A 20 11.45 -18.70 15.06
CA GLU A 20 10.79 -17.54 15.67
C GLU A 20 9.80 -16.82 14.73
N HIS A 21 9.61 -17.32 13.49
CA HIS A 21 8.84 -16.64 12.44
C HIS A 21 9.27 -15.16 12.22
N ARG A 22 10.54 -14.87 12.47
CA ARG A 22 11.10 -13.52 12.43
C ARG A 22 11.83 -13.30 11.12
N ALA A 23 11.33 -12.40 10.29
CA ALA A 23 11.99 -12.08 9.03
C ALA A 23 13.39 -11.45 9.26
N PRO A 24 14.44 -11.90 8.55
CA PRO A 24 15.73 -11.22 8.53
C PRO A 24 15.61 -9.79 8.00
N LYS A 25 16.40 -8.88 8.57
CA LYS A 25 16.51 -7.50 8.08
C LYS A 25 17.63 -7.43 7.04
N TYR A 26 17.27 -7.15 5.80
CA TYR A 26 18.23 -6.90 4.73
C TYR A 26 18.39 -5.39 4.51
N SER A 27 19.62 -4.95 4.26
CA SER A 27 19.93 -3.59 3.81
C SER A 27 20.59 -3.66 2.43
N PHE A 28 20.02 -2.96 1.46
CA PHE A 28 20.57 -2.85 0.12
C PHE A 28 21.16 -1.45 -0.10
N SER A 29 22.10 -1.32 -1.02
CA SER A 29 22.72 -0.02 -1.35
C SER A 29 21.72 1.01 -1.89
N PHE A 30 20.62 0.55 -2.50
CA PHE A 30 19.54 1.39 -2.99
C PHE A 30 18.42 1.62 -1.95
N SER A 31 18.48 0.98 -0.77
CA SER A 31 17.48 1.17 0.28
C SER A 31 17.35 2.64 0.74
N PRO A 32 18.44 3.41 0.93
CA PRO A 32 18.33 4.83 1.26
C PRO A 32 17.61 5.63 0.17
N PHE A 33 17.90 5.35 -1.10
CA PHE A 33 17.26 6.01 -2.24
C PHE A 33 15.75 5.73 -2.29
N LEU A 34 15.34 4.48 -2.07
CA LEU A 34 13.93 4.10 -2.04
C LEU A 34 13.18 4.70 -0.85
N LEU A 35 13.83 4.82 0.30
CA LEU A 35 13.26 5.46 1.48
C LEU A 35 13.09 6.97 1.26
N GLU A 36 14.08 7.64 0.67
CA GLU A 36 14.05 9.09 0.48
C GLU A 36 13.05 9.52 -0.61
N ASN A 37 13.00 8.80 -1.74
CA ASN A 37 12.19 9.21 -2.89
C ASN A 37 10.78 8.59 -2.89
N TYR A 38 10.64 7.37 -2.39
CA TYR A 38 9.40 6.60 -2.46
C TYR A 38 8.85 6.20 -1.08
N ARG A 39 9.56 6.55 0.01
CA ARG A 39 9.22 6.15 1.39
C ARG A 39 9.02 4.63 1.55
N HIS A 40 9.69 3.85 0.70
CA HIS A 40 9.61 2.39 0.72
C HIS A 40 10.41 1.84 1.90
N GLY A 41 9.86 0.84 2.59
CA GLY A 41 10.55 0.15 3.70
C GLY A 41 10.23 0.71 5.08
N ILE A 42 9.35 1.71 5.18
CA ILE A 42 8.80 2.12 6.47
C ILE A 42 7.71 1.14 6.88
N THR A 43 7.74 0.66 8.12
CA THR A 43 6.72 -0.25 8.63
C THR A 43 5.36 0.44 8.70
N PRO A 44 4.26 -0.25 8.35
CA PRO A 44 2.91 0.29 8.51
C PRO A 44 2.54 0.43 9.99
N ASP A 45 3.11 -0.42 10.86
CA ASP A 45 2.94 -0.40 12.31
C ASP A 45 3.92 0.57 12.98
N ARG A 46 3.78 1.86 12.65
CA ARG A 46 4.55 2.94 13.26
C ARG A 46 3.60 3.90 13.98
N PRO A 47 4.03 4.51 15.09
CA PRO A 47 3.19 5.43 15.83
C PRO A 47 2.80 6.64 14.96
N THR A 48 1.63 7.21 15.26
CA THR A 48 1.18 8.45 14.63
C THR A 48 2.04 9.62 15.12
N CYS A 49 2.48 10.48 14.22
CA CYS A 49 3.31 11.63 14.56
C CYS A 49 2.53 12.63 15.41
N LYS A 50 2.99 12.87 16.65
CA LYS A 50 2.36 13.82 17.57
C LYS A 50 2.45 15.27 17.08
N ALA A 51 3.59 15.67 16.52
CA ALA A 51 3.79 17.02 15.98
C ALA A 51 2.88 17.29 14.77
N TYR A 52 2.74 16.31 13.87
CA TYR A 52 1.81 16.42 12.75
C TYR A 52 0.35 16.49 13.20
N LEU A 53 -0.01 15.74 14.25
CA LEU A 53 -1.34 15.82 14.86
C LEU A 53 -1.65 17.21 15.43
N GLN A 54 -0.62 17.92 15.91
CA GLN A 54 -0.71 19.31 16.38
C GLN A 54 -0.76 20.35 15.23
N GLY A 55 -0.68 19.90 13.97
CA GLY A 55 -0.89 20.74 12.78
C GLY A 55 0.33 20.88 11.89
N HIS A 56 1.56 20.72 12.40
CA HIS A 56 2.77 20.84 11.59
C HIS A 56 3.91 19.97 12.13
N CYS A 57 4.52 19.17 11.25
CA CYS A 57 5.72 18.41 11.58
C CYS A 57 6.94 19.01 10.86
N PRO A 58 7.98 19.45 11.60
CA PRO A 58 9.16 20.10 11.00
C PRO A 58 9.98 19.16 10.11
N LEU A 59 9.80 17.84 10.27
CA LEU A 59 10.43 16.82 9.44
C LEU A 59 9.71 16.62 8.10
N GLY A 60 8.52 17.20 7.92
CA GLY A 60 7.74 17.12 6.69
C GLY A 60 7.56 15.67 6.20
N PRO A 61 7.70 15.39 4.89
CA PRO A 61 7.54 14.04 4.35
C PRO A 61 8.64 13.06 4.81
N LYS A 62 9.75 13.55 5.36
CA LYS A 62 10.85 12.73 5.88
C LYS A 62 10.60 12.23 7.31
N CYS A 63 9.46 12.57 7.91
CA CYS A 63 9.13 12.08 9.25
C CYS A 63 9.05 10.53 9.27
N PRO A 64 9.71 9.86 10.24
CA PRO A 64 9.63 8.41 10.39
C PRO A 64 8.22 7.97 10.82
N ASP A 65 7.53 8.81 11.59
CA ASP A 65 6.20 8.55 12.12
C ASP A 65 5.10 8.74 11.06
N ARG A 66 3.92 8.18 11.33
CA ARG A 66 2.80 8.26 10.40
C ARG A 66 2.13 9.63 10.46
N HIS A 67 2.09 10.31 9.32
CA HIS A 67 1.27 11.51 9.12
C HIS A 67 -0.10 11.06 8.63
N THR A 68 -1.09 11.10 9.52
CA THR A 68 -2.48 10.77 9.15
C THR A 68 -3.17 12.08 8.81
N SER A 69 -3.53 12.29 7.53
CA SER A 69 -4.36 13.44 7.18
C SER A 69 -5.73 13.25 7.82
N ALA A 70 -6.10 14.14 8.75
CA ALA A 70 -7.41 14.13 9.42
C ALA A 70 -8.58 14.28 8.43
N ASN A 71 -8.31 14.66 7.18
CA ASN A 71 -9.31 14.87 6.11
C ASN A 71 -9.60 13.63 5.24
N ASN A 72 -9.05 12.45 5.54
CA ASN A 72 -9.39 11.21 4.81
C ASN A 72 -10.69 10.55 5.31
N ASN A 73 -11.66 11.35 5.75
CA ASN A 73 -12.98 10.88 6.16
C ASN A 73 -14.03 11.10 5.05
N SER A 74 -13.60 11.09 3.78
CA SER A 74 -14.54 10.95 2.68
C SER A 74 -14.90 9.47 2.54
N ASN A 75 -16.19 9.14 2.68
CA ASN A 75 -16.72 7.79 2.53
C ASN A 75 -16.30 7.07 1.23
N PHE A 76 -15.83 7.81 0.21
CA PHE A 76 -15.40 7.31 -1.09
C PHE A 76 -13.91 6.93 -1.20
N ASN A 77 -13.05 7.32 -0.24
CA ASN A 77 -11.62 6.93 -0.18
C ASN A 77 -11.40 5.43 0.05
N ASN A 78 -12.49 4.68 0.26
CA ASN A 78 -12.44 3.26 0.52
C ASN A 78 -12.59 2.41 -0.75
N LEU A 79 -12.92 2.98 -1.90
CA LEU A 79 -13.10 2.19 -3.13
C LEU A 79 -11.89 2.30 -4.05
N VAL A 80 -11.52 1.18 -4.67
CA VAL A 80 -10.44 1.11 -5.66
C VAL A 80 -10.82 1.87 -6.93
N CYS A 81 -9.90 2.68 -7.45
CA CYS A 81 -10.08 3.43 -8.68
C CYS A 81 -10.15 2.50 -9.90
N LYS A 82 -11.32 2.46 -10.58
CA LYS A 82 -11.50 1.65 -11.79
C LYS A 82 -10.56 1.99 -12.95
N HIS A 83 -10.12 3.26 -13.05
CA HIS A 83 -9.23 3.71 -14.12
C HIS A 83 -7.76 3.36 -13.84
N TRP A 84 -7.40 3.31 -12.56
CA TRP A 84 -6.06 2.93 -12.12
C TRP A 84 -5.77 1.46 -12.39
N LEU A 85 -6.77 0.57 -12.21
CA LEU A 85 -6.66 -0.85 -12.56
C LEU A 85 -6.26 -1.08 -14.03
N ARG A 86 -6.63 -0.15 -14.92
CA ARG A 86 -6.30 -0.18 -16.35
C ARG A 86 -5.03 0.63 -16.70
N GLY A 87 -4.39 1.28 -15.73
CA GLY A 87 -3.27 2.18 -15.96
C GLY A 87 -3.65 3.50 -16.65
N LEU A 88 -4.94 3.86 -16.69
CA LEU A 88 -5.46 5.04 -17.42
C LEU A 88 -5.80 6.23 -16.51
N CYS A 89 -5.56 6.12 -15.19
CA CYS A 89 -5.87 7.19 -14.27
C CYS A 89 -4.90 8.37 -14.44
N LYS A 90 -5.41 9.52 -14.90
CA LYS A 90 -4.63 10.76 -15.05
C LYS A 90 -4.45 11.55 -13.75
N LYS A 91 -5.25 11.27 -12.72
CA LYS A 91 -5.23 12.02 -11.44
C LYS A 91 -4.05 11.63 -10.54
N GLY A 92 -3.39 10.49 -10.77
CA GLY A 92 -2.25 10.04 -9.97
C GLY A 92 -2.57 10.05 -8.47
N GLU A 93 -1.66 10.59 -7.65
CA GLU A 93 -1.82 10.71 -6.19
C GLU A 93 -2.94 11.65 -5.74
N SER A 94 -3.45 12.50 -6.63
CA SER A 94 -4.60 13.38 -6.36
C SER A 94 -5.95 12.73 -6.66
N CYS A 95 -5.97 11.43 -6.98
CA CYS A 95 -7.20 10.70 -7.20
C CYS A 95 -7.99 10.57 -5.89
N GLU A 96 -9.30 10.80 -5.97
CA GLU A 96 -10.24 10.61 -4.85
C GLU A 96 -10.54 9.13 -4.53
N PHE A 97 -10.04 8.23 -5.38
CA PHE A 97 -10.22 6.78 -5.27
C PHE A 97 -8.88 6.09 -4.98
N LEU A 98 -8.93 4.93 -4.35
CA LEU A 98 -7.76 4.21 -3.89
C LEU A 98 -6.96 3.60 -5.06
N HIS A 99 -5.66 3.89 -5.11
CA HIS A 99 -4.69 3.28 -6.02
C HIS A 99 -3.96 2.11 -5.33
N GLU A 100 -4.73 1.19 -4.75
CA GLU A 100 -4.24 -0.01 -4.07
C GLU A 100 -5.07 -1.21 -4.53
N TYR A 101 -4.41 -2.34 -4.76
CA TYR A 101 -5.11 -3.55 -5.15
C TYR A 101 -5.69 -4.23 -3.91
N ASN A 102 -6.94 -3.92 -3.59
CA ASN A 102 -7.63 -4.48 -2.44
C ASN A 102 -9.01 -5.02 -2.83
N LEU A 103 -9.15 -6.36 -2.84
CA LEU A 103 -10.36 -7.05 -3.28
C LEU A 103 -11.60 -6.71 -2.45
N ARG A 104 -11.42 -6.39 -1.15
CA ARG A 104 -12.54 -6.05 -0.24
C ARG A 104 -13.10 -4.65 -0.50
N LYS A 105 -12.29 -3.80 -1.14
CA LYS A 105 -12.56 -2.41 -1.45
C LYS A 105 -12.91 -2.22 -2.93
N MET A 106 -13.12 -3.32 -3.66
CA MET A 106 -13.48 -3.27 -5.07
C MET A 106 -14.94 -2.82 -5.21
N PRO A 107 -15.26 -1.90 -6.14
CA PRO A 107 -16.65 -1.56 -6.41
C PRO A 107 -17.44 -2.78 -6.90
N GLU A 108 -18.72 -2.79 -6.52
CA GLU A 108 -19.66 -3.82 -6.93
C GLU A 108 -19.98 -3.73 -8.42
N CYS A 109 -20.41 -4.85 -9.01
CA CYS A 109 -20.84 -4.86 -10.39
C CYS A 109 -22.23 -4.23 -10.55
N ASN A 110 -22.32 -3.15 -11.33
CA ASN A 110 -23.58 -2.44 -11.59
C ASN A 110 -24.65 -3.34 -12.26
N PHE A 111 -24.25 -4.24 -13.16
CA PHE A 111 -25.18 -5.17 -13.82
C PHE A 111 -25.75 -6.20 -12.83
N PHE A 112 -24.92 -6.69 -11.92
CA PHE A 112 -25.38 -7.61 -10.88
C PHE A 112 -26.35 -6.90 -9.91
N ALA A 113 -26.03 -5.69 -9.46
CA ALA A 113 -26.90 -4.92 -8.56
C ALA A 113 -28.28 -4.61 -9.18
N LYS A 114 -28.34 -4.41 -10.50
CA LYS A 114 -29.58 -4.05 -11.21
C LYS A 114 -30.37 -5.26 -11.72
N ASN A 115 -29.69 -6.28 -12.26
CA ASN A 115 -30.30 -7.38 -12.99
C ASN A 115 -30.19 -8.72 -12.25
N GLY A 116 -29.43 -8.80 -11.16
CA GLY A 116 -29.19 -10.02 -10.39
C GLY A 116 -28.25 -11.03 -11.04
N TYR A 117 -27.70 -10.72 -12.23
CA TYR A 117 -26.74 -11.59 -12.93
C TYR A 117 -25.69 -10.79 -13.69
N CYS A 118 -24.56 -11.45 -13.99
CA CYS A 118 -23.40 -10.83 -14.62
C CYS A 118 -22.81 -11.75 -15.72
N SER A 119 -22.65 -11.23 -16.94
CA SER A 119 -22.35 -12.06 -18.13
C SER A 119 -20.89 -12.54 -18.24
N ASN A 120 -19.92 -11.83 -17.63
CA ASN A 120 -18.48 -12.08 -17.84
C ASN A 120 -17.77 -12.76 -16.66
N GLY A 121 -18.47 -13.57 -15.85
CA GLY A 121 -17.82 -14.63 -15.08
C GLY A 121 -18.26 -14.82 -13.61
N GLY A 122 -18.66 -16.06 -13.32
CA GLY A 122 -18.57 -16.74 -12.02
C GLY A 122 -19.63 -16.40 -10.97
N MET A 123 -20.14 -17.42 -10.27
CA MET A 123 -21.08 -17.38 -9.12
C MET A 123 -20.62 -16.48 -7.93
N SER A 124 -19.42 -15.91 -7.99
CA SER A 124 -18.80 -15.04 -6.98
C SER A 124 -18.81 -13.54 -7.37
N SER A 125 -19.72 -13.12 -8.24
CA SER A 125 -19.76 -11.84 -8.97
C SER A 125 -20.18 -10.60 -8.15
N LEU A 126 -19.79 -10.52 -6.88
CA LEU A 126 -19.93 -9.28 -6.10
C LEU A 126 -18.88 -8.23 -6.47
N PHE A 127 -17.67 -8.63 -6.89
CA PHE A 127 -16.56 -7.71 -7.11
C PHE A 127 -16.16 -7.61 -8.58
N SER A 128 -16.14 -6.38 -9.12
CA SER A 128 -15.96 -6.09 -10.55
C SER A 128 -14.51 -6.27 -11.08
N VAL A 129 -13.65 -7.00 -10.39
CA VAL A 129 -12.21 -7.14 -10.71
C VAL A 129 -11.99 -7.67 -12.13
N HIS A 130 -12.80 -8.66 -12.53
CA HIS A 130 -12.69 -9.35 -13.83
C HIS A 130 -13.25 -8.55 -15.02
N PHE A 131 -13.92 -7.41 -14.76
CA PHE A 131 -14.37 -6.47 -15.81
C PHE A 131 -13.36 -5.36 -16.09
N TYR A 132 -12.32 -5.25 -15.25
CA TYR A 132 -11.34 -4.16 -15.31
C TYR A 132 -9.95 -4.60 -15.77
N LEU A 133 -9.69 -5.90 -15.88
CA LEU A 133 -8.52 -6.52 -16.54
C LEU A 133 -8.95 -7.10 -17.89
#